data_AF-A0A8J3Y7N9-F1
#
_entry.id   AF-A0A8J3Y7N9-F1
#
_cell.length_a   1.000
_cell.length_b   1.000
_cell.length_c   1.000
_cell.angle_alpha   90.00
_cell.angle_beta   90.00
_cell.angle_gamma   90.00
#
_symmetry.space_group_name_H-M   'P 1'
#
loop_
_entity.id
_entity.type
_entity.pdbx_description
1 polymer ?
#
loop_
_entity_poly.entity_id
_entity_poly.type
_entity_poly.pdbx_seq_one_letter_code
_entity_poly.pdbx_strand_id
1 'polypeptide(L)'
;MLRQLVNRLEQASALDPAGDKLKAAVQATIRPRKLRDVLHGVFLGHPLHPVLVQLPVGAFMSAAVLDLLPGQRRAATALVATGVAGALPAAAAGLTDWASLAREQRRVGLVHAVGNTIALGLYAGSLAARMTGRHRFGRMLGYAGLSVAGGSAYLGGHLSYKEGAGVNHAVPELRMIPEGWHHVASMAELPVGKPVVRTVGSAPVLLYRHGDSVTAMIERCAHQGGPLSEGEVTGSGPSACVVCPWHGSTFRLTDGLVVRGPAASDQPVLRTRVAGGQVEISLP
;
A
#
# COMPACT_ATOMS: atom_id res chain seq x y z
N MET A 1 -11.93 23.75 -9.27
CA MET A 1 -10.68 23.92 -10.05
C MET A 1 -9.61 22.90 -9.68
N LEU A 2 -9.10 22.83 -8.43
CA LEU A 2 -8.06 21.84 -8.03
C LEU A 2 -8.48 20.36 -8.23
N ARG A 3 -9.68 19.98 -7.79
CA ARG A 3 -10.21 18.61 -7.97
C ARG A 3 -10.29 18.18 -9.43
N GLN A 4 -10.70 19.09 -10.33
CA GLN A 4 -10.77 18.81 -11.76
C GLN A 4 -9.39 18.65 -12.39
N LEU A 5 -8.39 19.39 -11.89
CA LEU A 5 -7.01 19.26 -12.35
C LEU A 5 -6.43 17.89 -11.99
N VAL A 6 -6.65 17.41 -10.75
CA VAL A 6 -6.16 16.10 -10.33
C VAL A 6 -6.89 14.96 -11.02
N ASN A 7 -8.20 15.08 -11.25
CA ASN A 7 -8.93 14.12 -12.09
C ASN A 7 -8.37 14.04 -13.53
N ARG A 8 -7.83 15.13 -14.08
CA ARG A 8 -7.15 15.10 -15.39
C ARG A 8 -5.81 14.37 -15.34
N LEU A 9 -5.10 14.42 -14.20
CA LEU A 9 -3.85 13.67 -14.02
C LEU A 9 -4.08 12.16 -14.04
N GLU A 10 -5.20 11.68 -13.50
CA GLU A 10 -5.59 10.25 -13.58
C GLU A 10 -5.69 9.75 -15.02
N GLN A 11 -6.08 10.62 -15.94
CA GLN A 11 -6.27 10.30 -17.36
C GLN A 11 -5.07 10.67 -18.23
N ALA A 12 -3.98 11.18 -17.63
CA ALA A 12 -2.81 11.66 -18.36
C ALA A 12 -1.92 10.50 -18.83
N SER A 13 -2.38 9.76 -19.85
CA SER A 13 -1.66 8.64 -20.47
C SER A 13 -0.27 9.01 -21.01
N ALA A 14 -0.02 10.30 -21.28
CA ALA A 14 1.30 10.82 -21.63
C ALA A 14 2.38 10.53 -20.55
N LEU A 15 1.98 10.26 -19.30
CA LEU A 15 2.89 9.91 -18.21
C LEU A 15 3.26 8.42 -18.18
N ASP A 16 2.51 7.56 -18.88
CA ASP A 16 2.68 6.11 -18.82
C ASP A 16 4.08 5.65 -19.26
N PRO A 17 4.70 6.17 -20.32
CA PRO A 17 6.04 5.72 -20.73
C PRO A 17 7.11 5.98 -19.66
N ALA A 18 7.04 7.14 -19.00
CA ALA A 18 7.96 7.47 -17.91
C ALA A 18 7.68 6.62 -16.67
N GLY A 19 6.39 6.43 -16.33
CA GLY A 19 5.96 5.58 -15.23
C GLY A 19 6.33 4.11 -15.42
N ASP A 20 6.23 3.56 -16.63
CA ASP A 20 6.59 2.17 -16.92
C ASP A 20 8.10 1.95 -16.85
N LYS A 21 8.91 2.90 -17.35
CA LYS A 21 10.37 2.86 -17.19
C LYS A 21 10.79 2.92 -15.72
N LEU A 22 10.22 3.84 -14.94
CA LEU A 22 10.54 3.96 -13.52
C LEU A 22 10.08 2.73 -12.73
N LYS A 23 8.88 2.18 -13.02
CA LYS A 23 8.41 0.93 -12.42
C LYS A 23 9.40 -0.21 -12.67
N ALA A 24 9.84 -0.39 -13.92
CA ALA A 24 10.81 -1.42 -14.27
C ALA A 24 12.14 -1.22 -13.53
N ALA A 25 12.63 0.03 -13.43
CA ALA A 25 13.83 0.36 -12.68
C ALA A 25 13.69 0.01 -11.18
N VAL A 26 12.60 0.41 -10.53
CA VAL A 26 12.34 0.11 -9.12
C VAL A 26 12.33 -1.41 -8.88
N GLN A 27 11.62 -2.16 -9.72
CA GLN A 27 11.54 -3.62 -9.61
C GLN A 27 12.89 -4.30 -9.88
N ALA A 28 13.71 -3.73 -10.77
CA ALA A 28 15.05 -4.22 -11.05
C ALA A 28 16.08 -3.88 -9.96
N THR A 29 15.88 -2.79 -9.21
CA THR A 29 16.79 -2.38 -8.11
C THR A 29 16.42 -3.07 -6.80
N ILE A 30 15.14 -3.10 -6.42
CA ILE A 30 14.66 -3.68 -5.17
C ILE A 30 14.32 -5.16 -5.39
N ARG A 31 15.36 -5.96 -5.65
CA ARG A 31 15.21 -7.40 -5.96
C ARG A 31 14.93 -8.29 -4.75
N PRO A 32 15.61 -8.15 -3.60
CA PRO A 32 15.47 -9.11 -2.53
C PRO A 32 14.04 -9.14 -2.00
N ARG A 33 13.42 -10.33 -2.02
CA ARG A 33 12.02 -10.52 -1.58
C ARG A 33 11.78 -9.99 -0.18
N LYS A 34 12.64 -10.35 0.78
CA LYS A 34 12.53 -9.89 2.17
C LYS A 34 12.56 -8.37 2.28
N LEU A 35 13.38 -7.70 1.47
CA LEU A 35 13.45 -6.25 1.43
C LEU A 35 12.14 -5.65 0.90
N ARG A 36 11.58 -6.21 -0.18
CA ARG A 36 10.27 -5.78 -0.70
C ARG A 36 9.16 -5.97 0.32
N ASP A 37 9.11 -7.12 1.00
CA ASP A 37 8.07 -7.41 2.00
C ASP A 37 8.17 -6.42 3.19
N VAL A 38 9.39 -6.05 3.61
CA VAL A 38 9.59 -5.00 4.62
C VAL A 38 9.12 -3.64 4.11
N LEU A 39 9.50 -3.25 2.89
CA LEU A 39 9.14 -1.95 2.31
C LEU A 39 7.63 -1.81 2.05
N HIS A 40 6.96 -2.90 1.70
CA HIS A 40 5.49 -2.98 1.61
C HIS A 40 4.81 -2.97 2.99
N GLY A 41 5.54 -3.21 4.09
CA GLY A 41 4.96 -3.29 5.43
C GLY A 41 4.20 -4.60 5.72
N VAL A 42 4.57 -5.71 5.06
CA VAL A 42 3.93 -7.02 5.28
C VAL A 42 3.95 -7.44 6.75
N PHE A 43 5.07 -7.21 7.45
CA PHE A 43 5.19 -7.52 8.89
C PHE A 43 4.30 -6.66 9.79
N LEU A 44 3.82 -5.53 9.27
CA LEU A 44 3.04 -4.54 10.01
C LEU A 44 1.53 -4.74 9.80
N GLY A 45 1.13 -5.51 8.78
CA GLY A 45 -0.28 -5.65 8.40
C GLY A 45 -0.82 -4.48 7.58
N HIS A 46 -0.01 -3.46 7.29
CA HIS A 46 -0.38 -2.29 6.51
C HIS A 46 0.86 -1.59 5.91
N PRO A 47 0.71 -0.69 4.92
CA PRO A 47 1.85 -0.03 4.28
C PRO A 47 2.78 0.66 5.27
N LEU A 48 4.09 0.55 5.03
CA LEU A 48 5.14 1.16 5.86
C LEU A 48 5.33 2.65 5.56
N HIS A 49 5.11 3.08 4.31
CA HIS A 49 5.31 4.46 3.88
C HIS A 49 4.60 5.52 4.76
N PRO A 50 3.30 5.38 5.10
CA PRO A 50 2.60 6.32 5.98
C PRO A 50 3.19 6.44 7.40
N VAL A 51 3.86 5.39 7.89
CA VAL A 51 4.56 5.43 9.19
C VAL A 51 5.86 6.22 9.07
N LEU A 52 6.64 5.93 8.02
CA LEU A 52 7.95 6.55 7.83
C LEU A 52 7.87 8.05 7.53
N VAL A 53 6.81 8.53 6.86
CA VAL A 53 6.66 9.96 6.55
C VAL A 53 6.40 10.84 7.78
N GLN A 54 6.03 10.28 8.92
CA GLN A 54 5.81 11.06 10.15
C GLN A 54 7.08 11.81 10.57
N LEU A 55 8.24 11.16 10.47
CA LEU A 55 9.52 11.77 10.84
C LEU A 55 9.88 12.98 9.96
N PRO A 56 9.98 12.87 8.61
CA PRO A 56 10.29 14.02 7.78
C PRO A 56 9.24 15.12 7.87
N VAL A 57 7.95 14.80 7.87
CA VAL A 57 6.89 15.82 7.96
C VAL A 57 6.98 16.57 9.30
N GLY A 58 7.06 15.85 10.42
CA GLY A 58 7.17 16.45 11.74
C GLY A 58 8.42 17.31 11.89
N ALA A 59 9.56 16.83 11.39
CA ALA A 59 10.82 17.56 11.46
C ALA A 59 10.80 18.83 10.60
N PHE A 60 10.30 18.74 9.37
CA PHE A 60 10.20 19.89 8.45
C PHE A 60 9.23 20.96 8.94
N MET A 61 8.05 20.57 9.44
CA MET A 61 7.10 21.51 10.04
C MET A 61 7.67 22.17 11.29
N SER A 62 8.31 21.39 12.17
CA SER A 62 8.94 21.92 13.39
C SER A 62 10.08 22.88 13.07
N ALA A 63 10.92 22.58 12.08
CA ALA A 63 11.97 23.47 11.62
C ALA A 63 11.40 24.81 11.12
N ALA A 64 10.28 24.78 10.39
CA ALA A 64 9.61 25.97 9.89
C ALA A 64 9.05 26.86 11.01
N VAL A 65 8.57 26.27 12.11
CA VAL A 65 8.16 27.01 13.32
C VAL A 65 9.38 27.62 14.02
N LEU A 66 10.43 26.82 14.25
CA LEU A 66 11.65 27.30 14.90
C LEU A 66 12.36 28.40 14.12
N ASP A 67 12.27 28.39 12.79
CA ASP A 67 12.82 29.45 11.95
C ASP A 67 12.19 30.83 12.23
N LEU A 68 10.96 30.88 12.74
CA LEU A 68 10.30 32.12 13.15
C LEU A 68 10.77 32.63 14.52
N LEU A 69 11.39 31.76 15.32
CA LEU A 69 11.81 32.07 16.69
C LEU A 69 13.28 32.52 16.73
N PRO A 70 13.60 33.63 17.41
CA PRO A 70 14.98 34.08 17.57
C PRO A 70 15.80 33.03 18.35
N GLY A 71 17.08 32.88 17.99
CA GLY A 71 18.01 31.97 18.68
C GLY A 71 17.95 30.50 18.26
N GLN A 72 16.93 30.04 17.53
CA GLN A 72 16.69 28.60 17.30
C GLN A 72 17.37 27.99 16.06
N ARG A 73 18.41 28.64 15.53
CA ARG A 73 19.07 28.23 14.27
C ARG A 73 19.62 26.80 14.31
N ARG A 74 20.24 26.40 15.43
CA ARG A 74 20.82 25.07 15.60
C ARG A 74 19.75 23.99 15.60
N ALA A 75 18.70 24.17 16.39
CA ALA A 75 17.57 23.24 16.46
C ALA A 75 16.84 23.11 15.11
N ALA A 76 16.55 24.23 14.43
CA ALA A 76 15.96 24.19 13.09
C ALA A 76 16.84 23.44 12.08
N THR A 77 18.17 23.61 12.15
CA THR A 77 19.12 22.93 11.26
C THR A 77 19.18 21.42 11.54
N ALA A 78 19.19 21.03 12.82
CA ALA A 78 19.12 19.62 13.21
C ALA A 78 17.84 18.95 12.70
N LEU A 79 16.69 19.61 12.84
CA LEU A 79 15.41 19.09 12.33
C LEU A 79 15.39 18.98 10.80
N VAL A 80 15.93 19.96 10.06
CA VAL A 80 16.06 19.82 8.60
C VAL A 80 16.92 18.61 8.24
N ALA A 81 18.06 18.40 8.93
CA ALA A 81 18.92 17.25 8.71
C ALA A 81 18.20 15.92 9.02
N THR A 82 17.51 15.85 10.16
CA THR A 82 16.68 14.70 10.55
C THR A 82 15.60 14.41 9.51
N GLY A 83 14.92 15.43 9.01
CA GLY A 83 13.88 15.25 8.01
C GLY A 83 14.43 14.78 6.66
N VAL A 84 15.57 15.33 6.19
CA VAL A 84 16.23 14.85 4.97
C VAL A 84 16.63 13.39 5.10
N ALA A 85 17.22 12.99 6.24
CA ALA A 85 17.61 11.61 6.49
C ALA A 85 16.39 10.67 6.55
N GLY A 86 15.32 11.08 7.25
CA GLY A 86 14.08 10.31 7.38
C GLY A 86 13.28 10.17 6.08
N ALA A 87 13.43 11.12 5.15
CA ALA A 87 12.74 11.08 3.86
C ALA A 87 13.22 9.94 2.94
N LEU A 88 14.49 9.51 3.06
CA LEU A 88 15.06 8.47 2.21
C LEU A 88 14.37 7.09 2.37
N PRO A 89 14.24 6.52 3.59
CA PRO A 89 13.52 5.25 3.75
C PRO A 89 12.02 5.40 3.41
N ALA A 90 11.40 6.56 3.70
CA ALA A 90 10.02 6.83 3.31
C ALA A 90 9.83 6.81 1.79
N ALA A 91 10.76 7.41 1.03
CA ALA A 91 10.74 7.40 -0.42
C ALA A 91 10.94 5.98 -0.99
N ALA A 92 11.83 5.18 -0.39
CA ALA A 92 12.04 3.80 -0.80
C ALA A 92 10.79 2.93 -0.60
N ALA A 93 10.11 3.05 0.54
CA ALA A 93 8.84 2.37 0.79
C ALA A 93 7.76 2.82 -0.22
N GLY A 94 7.58 4.13 -0.38
CA GLY A 94 6.56 4.68 -1.29
C GLY A 94 6.78 4.31 -2.76
N LEU A 95 8.02 4.30 -3.25
CA LEU A 95 8.35 3.85 -4.61
C LEU A 95 8.09 2.36 -4.80
N THR A 96 8.34 1.55 -3.78
CA THR A 96 8.08 0.10 -3.80
C THR A 96 6.59 -0.19 -3.92
N ASP A 97 5.76 0.51 -3.13
CA ASP A 97 4.30 0.42 -3.21
C ASP A 97 3.79 0.91 -4.57
N TRP A 98 4.24 2.09 -5.01
CA TRP A 98 3.87 2.70 -6.28
C TRP A 98 4.11 1.79 -7.49
N ALA A 99 5.22 1.05 -7.51
CA ALA A 99 5.56 0.14 -8.62
C ALA A 99 4.56 -1.02 -8.78
N SER A 100 3.73 -1.28 -7.76
CA SER A 100 2.68 -2.30 -7.76
C SER A 100 1.29 -1.76 -8.06
N LEU A 101 1.10 -0.44 -8.18
CA LEU A 101 -0.21 0.19 -8.39
C LEU A 101 -0.72 0.10 -9.84
N ALA A 102 -2.03 0.24 -10.00
CA ALA A 102 -2.70 0.39 -11.28
C ALA A 102 -2.16 1.60 -12.07
N ARG A 103 -2.37 1.64 -13.39
CA ARG A 103 -1.83 2.70 -14.25
C ARG A 103 -2.34 4.08 -13.83
N GLU A 104 -3.63 4.19 -13.55
CA GLU A 104 -4.32 5.41 -13.15
C GLU A 104 -3.69 5.98 -11.87
N GLN A 105 -3.54 5.13 -10.85
CA GLN A 105 -2.87 5.46 -9.58
C GLN A 105 -1.41 5.83 -9.80
N ARG A 106 -0.68 5.13 -10.69
CA ARG A 106 0.72 5.44 -10.96
C ARG A 106 0.93 6.82 -11.61
N ARG A 107 -0.02 7.32 -12.40
CA ARG A 107 0.07 8.67 -13.01
C ARG A 107 0.07 9.75 -11.94
N VAL A 108 -0.88 9.71 -11.00
CA VAL A 108 -0.93 10.65 -9.88
C VAL A 108 0.27 10.43 -8.95
N GLY A 109 0.63 9.17 -8.68
CA GLY A 109 1.79 8.79 -7.88
C GLY A 109 3.13 9.28 -8.44
N LEU A 110 3.29 9.35 -9.76
CA LEU A 110 4.49 9.87 -10.40
C LEU A 110 4.63 11.38 -10.13
N VAL A 111 3.55 12.14 -10.27
CA VAL A 111 3.55 13.59 -9.98
C VAL A 111 3.82 13.84 -8.49
N HIS A 112 3.22 13.03 -7.61
CA HIS A 112 3.50 13.05 -6.18
C HIS A 112 5.00 12.75 -5.87
N ALA A 113 5.57 11.73 -6.50
CA ALA A 113 6.99 11.38 -6.32
C ALA A 113 7.93 12.49 -6.82
N VAL A 114 7.63 13.10 -7.97
CA VAL A 114 8.39 14.25 -8.50
C VAL A 114 8.30 15.45 -7.55
N GLY A 115 7.09 15.80 -7.09
CA GLY A 115 6.90 16.90 -6.13
C GLY A 115 7.71 16.70 -4.85
N ASN A 116 7.67 15.50 -4.27
CA ASN A 116 8.47 15.18 -3.08
C ASN A 116 9.98 15.14 -3.36
N THR A 117 10.40 14.75 -4.56
CA THR A 117 11.82 14.82 -4.97
C THR A 117 12.31 16.27 -5.03
N ILE A 118 11.50 17.18 -5.59
CA ILE A 118 11.79 18.62 -5.60
C ILE A 118 11.83 19.16 -4.17
N ALA A 119 10.85 18.82 -3.33
CA ALA A 119 10.82 19.25 -1.93
C ALA A 119 12.06 18.76 -1.14
N LEU A 120 12.45 17.50 -1.32
CA LEU A 120 13.64 16.95 -0.70
C LEU A 120 14.91 17.65 -1.18
N GLY A 121 15.01 17.95 -2.48
CA GLY A 121 16.11 18.75 -3.04
C GLY A 121 16.19 20.15 -2.44
N LEU A 122 15.06 20.81 -2.23
CA LEU A 122 14.97 22.11 -1.56
C LEU A 122 15.41 22.03 -0.09
N TYR A 123 15.03 20.97 0.64
CA TYR A 123 15.49 20.76 2.01
C TYR A 123 16.96 20.38 2.10
N ALA A 124 17.50 19.60 1.16
CA ALA A 124 18.94 19.33 1.08
C ALA A 124 19.73 20.62 0.80
N GLY A 125 19.24 21.46 -0.12
CA GLY A 125 19.79 22.80 -0.35
C GLY A 125 19.67 23.71 0.87
N SER A 126 18.54 23.65 1.60
CA SER A 126 18.34 24.34 2.87
C SER A 126 19.39 23.93 3.89
N LEU A 127 19.64 22.63 4.03
CA LEU A 127 20.65 22.08 4.93
C LEU A 127 22.05 22.58 4.57
N ALA A 128 22.44 22.47 3.30
CA ALA A 128 23.74 22.95 2.82
C ALA A 128 23.93 24.46 3.06
N ALA A 129 22.90 25.27 2.80
CA ALA A 129 22.92 26.70 3.06
C ALA A 129 23.06 27.02 4.56
N ARG A 130 22.37 26.27 5.43
CA ARG A 130 22.48 26.43 6.90
C ARG A 130 23.86 26.04 7.41
N MET A 131 24.44 24.97 6.90
CA MET A 131 25.78 24.50 7.28
C MET A 131 26.90 25.44 6.85
N THR A 132 26.68 26.25 5.81
CA THR A 132 27.61 27.27 5.32
C THR A 132 27.34 28.67 5.89
N GLY A 133 26.47 28.78 6.90
CA GLY A 133 26.14 30.05 7.57
C GLY A 133 25.14 30.94 6.83
N ARG A 134 24.68 30.56 5.63
CA ARG A 134 23.68 31.28 4.82
C ARG A 134 22.25 31.00 5.30
N HIS A 135 21.98 31.21 6.59
CA HIS A 135 20.73 30.81 7.22
C HIS A 135 19.47 31.45 6.62
N ARG A 136 19.52 32.72 6.19
CA ARG A 136 18.35 33.39 5.56
C ARG A 136 17.94 32.69 4.27
N PHE A 137 18.92 32.34 3.43
CA PHE A 137 18.68 31.58 2.21
C PHE A 137 18.22 30.16 2.51
N GLY A 138 18.82 29.51 3.52
CA GLY A 138 18.36 28.20 4.00
C GLY A 138 16.90 28.21 4.47
N ARG A 139 16.45 29.25 5.16
CA ARG A 139 15.05 29.44 5.55
C ARG A 139 14.13 29.55 4.33
N MET A 140 14.51 30.38 3.35
CA MET A 140 13.74 30.55 2.12
C MET A 140 13.56 29.21 1.38
N LEU A 141 14.64 28.44 1.22
CA LEU A 141 14.57 27.09 0.63
C LEU A 141 13.70 26.14 1.46
N GLY A 142 13.78 26.22 2.79
CA GLY A 142 12.96 25.42 3.70
C GLY A 142 11.46 25.68 3.54
N TYR A 143 11.03 26.95 3.47
CA TYR A 143 9.62 27.28 3.22
C TYR A 143 9.17 26.93 1.79
N ALA A 144 10.03 27.08 0.79
CA ALA A 144 9.74 26.61 -0.56
C ALA A 144 9.55 25.09 -0.58
N GLY A 145 10.44 24.34 0.08
CA GLY A 145 10.34 22.89 0.25
C GLY A 145 9.06 22.48 0.96
N LEU A 146 8.71 23.15 2.06
CA LEU A 146 7.46 22.90 2.79
C LEU A 146 6.23 23.13 1.92
N SER A 147 6.24 24.18 1.10
CA SER A 147 5.12 24.51 0.20
C SER A 147 4.93 23.45 -0.87
N VAL A 148 6.02 23.01 -1.50
CA VAL A 148 5.98 21.91 -2.50
C VAL A 148 5.55 20.59 -1.84
N ALA A 149 6.09 20.27 -0.66
CA ALA A 149 5.71 19.09 0.11
C ALA A 149 4.22 19.11 0.48
N GLY A 150 3.67 20.26 0.88
CA GLY A 150 2.25 20.42 1.19
C GLY A 150 1.34 20.17 -0.03
N GLY A 151 1.71 20.73 -1.19
CA GLY A 151 1.00 20.44 -2.45
C GLY A 151 1.09 18.96 -2.85
N SER A 152 2.25 18.34 -2.65
CA SER A 152 2.44 16.92 -2.90
C SER A 152 1.67 16.03 -1.91
N ALA A 153 1.56 16.44 -0.64
CA ALA A 153 0.78 15.74 0.38
C ALA A 153 -0.71 15.65 0.01
N TYR A 154 -1.26 16.69 -0.62
CA TYR A 154 -2.62 16.63 -1.19
C TYR A 154 -2.76 15.49 -2.22
N LEU A 155 -1.78 15.32 -3.12
CA LEU A 155 -1.80 14.22 -4.09
C LEU A 155 -1.68 12.85 -3.40
N GLY A 156 -0.89 12.75 -2.32
CA GLY A 156 -0.81 11.56 -1.48
C GLY A 156 -2.15 11.20 -0.85
N GLY A 157 -2.86 12.19 -0.29
CA GLY A 157 -4.20 12.00 0.24
C GLY A 157 -5.21 11.57 -0.83
N HIS A 158 -5.12 12.15 -2.04
CA HIS A 158 -5.96 11.75 -3.16
C HIS A 158 -5.72 10.29 -3.57
N LEU A 159 -4.46 9.85 -3.69
CA LEU A 159 -4.10 8.46 -3.97
C LEU A 159 -4.72 7.49 -2.94
N SER A 160 -4.52 7.75 -1.65
CA SER A 160 -4.98 6.83 -0.60
C SER A 160 -6.50 6.84 -0.42
N TYR A 161 -7.11 8.03 -0.29
CA TYR A 161 -8.50 8.14 0.13
C TYR A 161 -9.50 8.14 -1.03
N LYS A 162 -9.13 8.61 -2.21
CA LYS A 162 -10.01 8.59 -3.38
C LYS A 162 -9.79 7.36 -4.24
N GLU A 163 -8.53 7.01 -4.51
CA GLU A 163 -8.19 5.93 -5.44
C GLU A 163 -7.91 4.59 -4.75
N GLY A 164 -7.87 4.56 -3.41
CA GLY A 164 -7.64 3.33 -2.65
C GLY A 164 -6.20 2.81 -2.74
N ALA A 165 -5.22 3.65 -3.04
CA ALA A 165 -3.82 3.20 -3.07
C ALA A 165 -3.36 2.77 -1.66
N GLY A 166 -2.98 1.49 -1.53
CA GLY A 166 -2.50 0.92 -0.26
C GLY A 166 -3.60 0.56 0.74
N VAL A 167 -4.88 0.59 0.34
CA VAL A 167 -6.00 0.11 1.19
C VAL A 167 -6.25 -1.37 0.98
N ASN A 168 -6.89 -2.03 1.95
CA ASN A 168 -7.33 -3.42 1.78
C ASN A 168 -8.63 -3.46 0.95
N HIS A 169 -8.53 -3.93 -0.30
CA HIS A 169 -9.65 -4.03 -1.23
C HIS A 169 -10.62 -5.18 -0.94
N ALA A 170 -10.27 -6.09 -0.03
CA ALA A 170 -11.11 -7.22 0.36
C ALA A 170 -12.06 -6.88 1.53
N VAL A 171 -11.69 -5.93 2.40
CA VAL A 171 -12.52 -5.56 3.57
C VAL A 171 -13.91 -5.03 3.18
N PRO A 172 -14.09 -4.20 2.14
CA PRO A 172 -15.42 -3.76 1.72
C PRO A 172 -16.36 -4.91 1.32
N GLU A 173 -15.83 -6.01 0.78
CA GLU A 173 -16.60 -7.20 0.39
C GLU A 173 -17.25 -7.88 1.60
N LEU A 174 -16.62 -7.84 2.78
CA LEU A 174 -17.25 -8.37 4.01
C LEU A 174 -18.60 -7.69 4.30
N ARG A 175 -18.73 -6.39 4.01
CA ARG A 175 -19.96 -5.63 4.27
C ARG A 175 -21.10 -5.99 3.30
N MET A 176 -20.80 -6.76 2.27
CA MET A 176 -21.79 -7.24 1.30
C MET A 176 -22.35 -8.62 1.66
N ILE A 177 -21.79 -9.28 2.68
CA ILE A 177 -22.27 -10.56 3.19
C ILE A 177 -23.35 -10.30 4.23
N PRO A 178 -24.57 -10.86 4.09
CA PRO A 178 -25.61 -10.71 5.10
C PRO A 178 -25.22 -11.36 6.43
N GLU A 179 -25.83 -10.92 7.54
CA GLU A 179 -25.61 -11.55 8.84
C GLU A 179 -26.14 -13.01 8.87
N GLY A 180 -25.61 -13.81 9.79
CA GLY A 180 -26.00 -15.22 9.96
C GLY A 180 -25.15 -16.21 9.18
N TRP A 181 -25.56 -17.49 9.26
CA TRP A 181 -24.91 -18.60 8.55
C TRP A 181 -25.53 -18.77 7.16
N HIS A 182 -24.68 -18.91 6.15
CA HIS A 182 -25.07 -19.07 4.75
C HIS A 182 -24.54 -20.38 4.20
N HIS A 183 -25.43 -21.19 3.64
CA HIS A 183 -25.03 -22.36 2.85
C HIS A 183 -24.30 -21.92 1.59
N VAL A 184 -23.17 -22.58 1.29
CA VAL A 184 -22.35 -22.22 0.10
C VAL A 184 -22.03 -23.41 -0.81
N ALA A 185 -21.92 -24.62 -0.26
CA ALA A 185 -21.65 -25.82 -1.03
C ALA A 185 -21.90 -27.06 -0.17
N SER A 186 -22.10 -28.22 -0.81
CA SER A 186 -21.86 -29.49 -0.14
C SER A 186 -20.35 -29.82 -0.11
N MET A 187 -19.90 -30.60 0.87
CA MET A 187 -18.50 -31.06 0.95
C MET A 187 -18.06 -31.83 -0.30
N ALA A 188 -18.99 -32.52 -0.97
CA ALA A 188 -18.74 -33.29 -2.18
C ALA A 188 -18.45 -32.41 -3.41
N GLU A 189 -19.00 -31.19 -3.45
CA GLU A 189 -18.74 -30.22 -4.52
C GLU A 189 -17.35 -29.56 -4.41
N LEU A 190 -16.70 -29.68 -3.25
CA LEU A 190 -15.41 -29.06 -2.98
C LEU A 190 -14.27 -30.07 -3.17
N PRO A 191 -13.55 -30.05 -4.30
CA PRO A 191 -12.34 -30.85 -4.46
C PRO A 191 -11.27 -30.44 -3.44
N VAL A 192 -10.61 -31.43 -2.83
CA VAL A 192 -9.49 -31.18 -1.92
C VAL A 192 -8.35 -30.48 -2.67
N GLY A 193 -7.81 -29.44 -2.07
CA GLY A 193 -6.63 -28.75 -2.59
C GLY A 193 -6.88 -27.80 -3.76
N LYS A 194 -8.14 -27.60 -4.18
CA LYS A 194 -8.50 -26.69 -5.27
C LYS A 194 -9.46 -25.59 -4.80
N PRO A 195 -9.21 -24.31 -5.15
CA PRO A 195 -10.15 -23.22 -4.83
C PRO A 195 -11.47 -23.38 -5.59
N VAL A 196 -12.57 -23.03 -4.92
CA VAL A 196 -13.90 -22.94 -5.54
C VAL A 196 -14.54 -21.63 -5.10
N VAL A 197 -15.06 -20.85 -6.05
CA VAL A 197 -15.73 -19.58 -5.73
C VAL A 197 -17.24 -19.76 -5.59
N ARG A 198 -17.82 -19.09 -4.60
CA ARG A 198 -19.26 -18.93 -4.40
C ARG A 198 -19.58 -17.48 -4.09
N THR A 199 -20.78 -17.04 -4.45
CA THR A 199 -21.24 -15.68 -4.13
C THR A 199 -22.19 -15.74 -2.95
N VAL A 200 -21.95 -14.92 -1.93
CA VAL A 200 -22.85 -14.75 -0.77
C VAL A 200 -23.22 -13.28 -0.67
N GLY A 201 -24.53 -12.98 -0.76
CA GLY A 201 -24.97 -11.61 -1.06
C GLY A 201 -24.43 -11.17 -2.42
N SER A 202 -23.60 -10.13 -2.45
CA SER A 202 -22.83 -9.74 -3.64
C SER A 202 -21.33 -9.97 -3.53
N ALA A 203 -20.84 -10.55 -2.43
CA ALA A 203 -19.43 -10.82 -2.22
C ALA A 203 -19.01 -12.17 -2.84
N PRO A 204 -17.97 -12.21 -3.68
CA PRO A 204 -17.35 -13.47 -4.08
C PRO A 204 -16.43 -14.00 -2.96
N VAL A 205 -16.61 -15.27 -2.63
CA VAL A 205 -15.90 -15.97 -1.56
C VAL A 205 -15.17 -17.18 -2.14
N LEU A 206 -13.87 -17.25 -1.88
CA LEU A 206 -13.02 -18.40 -2.16
C LEU A 206 -13.16 -19.44 -1.06
N LEU A 207 -13.57 -20.64 -1.42
CA LEU A 207 -13.61 -21.83 -0.58
C LEU A 207 -12.40 -22.71 -0.89
N TYR A 208 -11.72 -23.18 0.15
CA TYR A 208 -10.58 -24.09 0.04
C TYR A 208 -10.74 -25.28 0.99
N ARG A 209 -10.85 -26.47 0.43
CA ARG A 209 -10.95 -27.72 1.19
C ARG A 209 -9.56 -28.31 1.45
N HIS A 210 -9.27 -28.59 2.72
CA HIS A 210 -8.08 -29.30 3.19
C HIS A 210 -8.48 -30.46 4.11
N GLY A 211 -8.49 -31.67 3.56
CA GLY A 211 -9.06 -32.85 4.24
C GLY A 211 -10.57 -32.71 4.44
N ASP A 212 -11.01 -32.81 5.69
CA ASP A 212 -12.41 -32.66 6.08
C ASP A 212 -12.76 -31.25 6.56
N SER A 213 -11.79 -30.33 6.49
CA SER A 213 -11.97 -28.92 6.83
C SER A 213 -12.08 -28.06 5.57
N VAL A 214 -12.79 -26.94 5.71
CA VAL A 214 -12.93 -25.92 4.65
C VAL A 214 -12.65 -24.56 5.26
N THR A 215 -11.78 -23.78 4.60
CA THR A 215 -11.59 -22.36 4.89
C THR A 215 -12.31 -21.54 3.82
N ALA A 216 -12.87 -20.40 4.23
CA ALA A 216 -13.50 -19.44 3.34
C ALA A 216 -12.82 -18.08 3.52
N MET A 217 -12.48 -17.41 2.42
CA MET A 217 -11.94 -16.06 2.42
C MET A 217 -12.54 -15.23 1.30
N ILE A 218 -12.47 -13.91 1.41
CA ILE A 218 -12.87 -13.05 0.29
C ILE A 218 -12.03 -13.38 -0.95
N GLU A 219 -12.67 -13.56 -2.10
CA GLU A 219 -12.02 -13.96 -3.35
C GLU A 219 -11.11 -12.86 -3.93
N ARG A 220 -11.50 -11.60 -3.73
CA ARG A 220 -10.75 -10.46 -4.25
C ARG A 220 -9.55 -10.16 -3.36
N CYS A 221 -8.36 -10.25 -3.93
CA CYS A 221 -7.09 -9.99 -3.27
C CYS A 221 -7.07 -8.62 -2.56
N ALA A 222 -6.63 -8.61 -1.29
CA ALA A 222 -6.54 -7.41 -0.47
C ALA A 222 -5.69 -6.28 -1.09
N HIS A 223 -4.76 -6.58 -2.00
CA HIS A 223 -3.89 -5.57 -2.61
C HIS A 223 -4.60 -4.65 -3.60
N GLN A 224 -5.29 -5.19 -4.60
CA GLN A 224 -5.94 -4.42 -5.66
C GLN A 224 -7.20 -5.10 -6.23
N GLY A 225 -7.68 -6.16 -5.57
CA GLY A 225 -8.92 -6.83 -5.94
C GLY A 225 -8.78 -7.95 -6.98
N GLY A 226 -7.56 -8.41 -7.27
CA GLY A 226 -7.33 -9.49 -8.22
C GLY A 226 -7.98 -10.82 -7.81
N PRO A 227 -8.41 -11.65 -8.79
CA PRO A 227 -9.12 -12.91 -8.53
C PRO A 227 -8.14 -13.96 -8.00
N LEU A 228 -8.25 -14.32 -6.72
CA LEU A 228 -7.35 -15.29 -6.10
C LEU A 228 -7.53 -16.69 -6.69
N SER A 229 -8.75 -17.10 -7.03
CA SER A 229 -9.07 -18.42 -7.59
C SER A 229 -8.46 -18.67 -8.98
N GLU A 230 -8.13 -17.63 -9.74
CA GLU A 230 -7.40 -17.72 -11.02
C GLU A 230 -5.87 -17.81 -10.81
N GLY A 231 -5.42 -17.71 -9.56
CA GLY A 231 -4.03 -17.82 -9.15
C GLY A 231 -3.52 -19.25 -9.04
N GLU A 232 -2.21 -19.37 -8.86
CA GLU A 232 -1.56 -20.66 -8.61
C GLU A 232 -1.68 -21.05 -7.13
N VAL A 233 -2.11 -22.28 -6.85
CA VAL A 233 -2.01 -22.87 -5.51
C VAL A 233 -0.66 -23.58 -5.38
N THR A 234 0.11 -23.15 -4.39
CA THR A 234 1.43 -23.70 -4.06
C THR A 234 1.39 -24.40 -2.71
N GLY A 235 2.13 -25.50 -2.55
CA GLY A 235 2.09 -26.32 -1.34
C GLY A 235 0.79 -27.12 -1.19
N SER A 236 0.56 -27.70 -0.02
CA SER A 236 -0.63 -28.49 0.29
C SER A 236 -0.94 -28.48 1.79
N GLY A 237 -2.18 -28.82 2.15
CA GLY A 237 -2.60 -28.91 3.55
C GLY A 237 -2.46 -27.57 4.30
N PRO A 238 -1.94 -27.56 5.54
CA PRO A 238 -1.88 -26.36 6.38
C PRO A 238 -1.02 -25.22 5.85
N SER A 239 -0.06 -25.51 4.97
CA SER A 239 0.88 -24.53 4.39
C SER A 239 0.52 -24.12 2.97
N ALA A 240 -0.58 -24.63 2.41
CA ALA A 240 -1.02 -24.27 1.07
C ALA A 240 -1.24 -22.77 0.95
N CYS A 241 -0.77 -22.18 -0.13
CA CYS A 241 -0.87 -20.76 -0.40
C CYS A 241 -1.43 -20.51 -1.80
N VAL A 242 -2.23 -19.47 -1.96
CA VAL A 242 -2.66 -18.97 -3.27
C VAL A 242 -1.83 -17.76 -3.67
N VAL A 243 -1.31 -17.76 -4.90
CA VAL A 243 -0.54 -16.68 -5.49
C VAL A 243 -1.43 -15.89 -6.45
N CYS A 244 -1.78 -14.67 -6.07
CA CYS A 244 -2.61 -13.78 -6.87
C CYS A 244 -1.98 -13.53 -8.26
N PRO A 245 -2.74 -13.72 -9.36
CA PRO A 245 -2.18 -13.67 -10.72
C PRO A 245 -1.79 -12.27 -11.18
N TRP A 246 -2.29 -11.21 -10.54
CA TRP A 246 -1.99 -9.83 -10.96
C TRP A 246 -0.58 -9.38 -10.58
N HIS A 247 -0.21 -9.52 -9.30
CA HIS A 247 1.03 -8.95 -8.77
C HIS A 247 1.83 -9.92 -7.87
N GLY A 248 1.32 -11.14 -7.65
CA GLY A 248 2.01 -12.18 -6.89
C GLY A 248 1.86 -12.10 -5.37
N SER A 249 0.93 -11.28 -4.85
CA SER A 249 0.55 -11.35 -3.43
C SER A 249 0.18 -12.78 -3.09
N THR A 250 0.75 -13.30 -2.01
CA THR A 250 0.61 -14.72 -1.63
C THR A 250 -0.04 -14.83 -0.28
N PHE A 251 -1.14 -15.58 -0.19
CA PHE A 251 -1.89 -15.77 1.05
C PHE A 251 -1.98 -17.24 1.38
N ARG A 252 -1.82 -17.57 2.67
CA ARG A 252 -2.05 -18.93 3.15
C ARG A 252 -3.54 -19.24 3.12
N LEU A 253 -3.89 -20.35 2.50
CA LEU A 253 -5.29 -20.72 2.22
C LEU A 253 -6.06 -21.18 3.46
N THR A 254 -5.37 -21.55 4.53
CA THR A 254 -5.99 -22.07 5.76
C THR A 254 -6.43 -20.97 6.73
N ASP A 255 -5.83 -19.78 6.69
CA ASP A 255 -6.15 -18.69 7.62
C ASP A 255 -6.01 -17.27 7.04
N GLY A 256 -5.70 -17.13 5.74
CA GLY A 256 -5.62 -15.83 5.07
C GLY A 256 -4.32 -15.05 5.32
N LEU A 257 -3.37 -15.58 6.11
CA LEU A 257 -2.12 -14.90 6.43
C LEU A 257 -1.38 -14.48 5.16
N VAL A 258 -0.96 -13.22 5.08
CA VAL A 258 -0.09 -12.75 3.99
C VAL A 258 1.33 -13.31 4.16
N VAL A 259 1.76 -14.10 3.18
CA VAL A 259 3.10 -14.73 3.14
C VAL A 259 4.05 -13.93 2.25
N ARG A 260 3.50 -13.13 1.32
CA ARG A 260 4.25 -12.31 0.38
C ARG A 260 3.44 -11.11 -0.07
N GLY A 261 4.08 -9.95 -0.12
CA GLY A 261 3.50 -8.76 -0.73
C GLY A 261 3.33 -8.88 -2.25
N PRO A 262 2.76 -7.84 -2.90
CA PRO A 262 2.63 -6.46 -2.41
C PRO A 262 1.44 -6.17 -1.49
N ALA A 263 0.53 -7.12 -1.25
CA ALA A 263 -0.43 -6.97 -0.15
C ALA A 263 0.32 -6.83 1.18
N ALA A 264 -0.04 -5.83 1.98
CA ALA A 264 0.54 -5.65 3.32
C ALA A 264 -0.31 -6.30 4.42
N SER A 265 -1.61 -6.48 4.17
CA SER A 265 -2.58 -7.04 5.12
C SER A 265 -2.96 -8.46 4.76
N ASP A 266 -3.40 -9.20 5.77
CA ASP A 266 -4.00 -10.53 5.61
C ASP A 266 -5.28 -10.49 4.77
N GLN A 267 -5.55 -11.59 4.10
CA GLN A 267 -6.79 -11.79 3.37
C GLN A 267 -7.92 -12.09 4.37
N PRO A 268 -9.04 -11.36 4.33
CA PRO A 268 -10.13 -11.59 5.27
C PRO A 268 -10.73 -12.99 5.14
N VAL A 269 -10.71 -13.75 6.24
CA VAL A 269 -11.33 -15.06 6.38
C VAL A 269 -12.69 -14.96 7.04
N LEU A 270 -13.59 -15.87 6.66
CA LEU A 270 -14.93 -16.01 7.22
C LEU A 270 -14.96 -17.21 8.16
N ARG A 271 -15.88 -17.19 9.13
CA ARG A 271 -16.15 -18.38 9.95
C ARG A 271 -16.72 -19.46 9.05
N THR A 272 -16.22 -20.68 9.18
CA THR A 272 -16.71 -21.84 8.44
C THR A 272 -17.17 -22.93 9.39
N ARG A 273 -18.19 -23.68 9.00
CA ARG A 273 -18.56 -24.94 9.64
C ARG A 273 -19.05 -25.95 8.63
N VAL A 274 -18.91 -27.23 8.98
CA VAL A 274 -19.46 -28.34 8.21
C VAL A 274 -20.53 -29.04 9.07
N ALA A 275 -21.78 -28.99 8.64
CA ALA A 275 -22.90 -29.61 9.35
C ALA A 275 -23.67 -30.53 8.38
N GLY A 276 -23.77 -31.83 8.70
CA GLY A 276 -24.46 -32.79 7.84
C GLY A 276 -23.91 -32.86 6.41
N GLY A 277 -22.59 -32.66 6.23
CA GLY A 277 -21.94 -32.61 4.91
C GLY A 277 -22.15 -31.32 4.13
N GLN A 278 -22.82 -30.32 4.71
CA GLN A 278 -23.01 -29.00 4.12
C GLN A 278 -22.02 -28.00 4.71
N VAL A 279 -21.46 -27.16 3.84
CA VAL A 279 -20.54 -26.08 4.22
C VAL A 279 -21.35 -24.80 4.37
N GLU A 280 -21.22 -24.19 5.54
CA GLU A 280 -21.80 -22.88 5.83
C GLU A 280 -20.73 -21.89 6.23
N ILE A 281 -20.95 -20.62 5.90
CA ILE A 281 -20.06 -19.52 6.26
C ILE A 281 -20.81 -18.39 6.98
N SER A 282 -20.11 -17.62 7.81
CA SER A 282 -20.64 -16.40 8.42
C SER A 282 -19.55 -15.36 8.62
N LEU A 283 -19.96 -14.12 8.91
CA LEU A 283 -19.03 -13.06 9.27
C LEU A 283 -18.21 -13.43 10.53
N PRO A 284 -16.98 -12.88 10.68
CA PRO A 284 -16.09 -13.15 11.82
C PRO A 284 -16.62 -12.82 13.20
#